data_AF-A0A0D6X9L1-F1
#
_entry.id   AF-A0A0D6X9L1-F1
#
_cell.length_a   1.000
_cell.length_b   1.000
_cell.length_c   1.000
_cell.angle_alpha   90.00
_cell.angle_beta   90.00
_cell.angle_gamma   90.00
#
_symmetry.space_group_name_H-M   'P 1'
#
loop_
_entity.id
_entity.type
_entity.pdbx_description
1 polymer ?
#
loop_
_entity_poly.entity_id
_entity_poly.type
_entity_poly.pdbx_seq_one_letter_code
_entity_poly.pdbx_strand_id
1 'polypeptide(L)'
;MVTLGADALYPLPVALNPGRLDVGLGFRGILASNGSDFALRVLLGYELPLQSDLAVRVEPTLEFQGSVAVFGLNLGPRVYLR
;
A
#
# COMPACT_ATOMS: atom_id res chain seq x y z
N MET A 1 9.29 -19.21 -1.55
CA MET A 1 8.81 -18.20 -0.59
C MET A 1 7.69 -17.45 -1.28
N VAL A 2 6.50 -17.42 -0.68
CA VAL A 2 5.35 -16.69 -1.23
C VAL A 2 4.97 -15.61 -0.24
N THR A 3 4.79 -14.40 -0.73
CA THR A 3 4.34 -13.27 0.08
C THR A 3 2.92 -12.92 -0.32
N LEU A 4 2.01 -12.93 0.65
CA LEU A 4 0.63 -12.54 0.48
C LEU A 4 0.39 -11.28 1.30
N GLY A 5 -0.26 -10.29 0.70
CA GLY A 5 -0.63 -9.05 1.38
C GLY A 5 -2.07 -8.69 1.11
N ALA A 6 -2.72 -8.13 2.12
CA ALA A 6 -4.04 -7.52 1.98
C ALA A 6 -3.99 -6.15 2.64
N ASP A 7 -4.31 -5.12 1.87
CA ASP A 7 -4.32 -3.73 2.33
C ASP A 7 -5.75 -3.20 2.19
N ALA A 8 -6.28 -2.64 3.27
CA ALA A 8 -7.53 -1.89 3.27
C ALA A 8 -7.20 -0.40 3.15
N LEU A 9 -7.72 0.26 2.11
CA LEU A 9 -7.47 1.67 1.84
C LEU A 9 -8.74 2.49 2.07
N TYR A 10 -8.60 3.63 2.74
CA TYR A 10 -9.67 4.58 2.97
C TYR A 10 -9.34 5.93 2.30
N PRO A 11 -10.13 6.38 1.31
CA PRO A 11 -9.92 7.66 0.65
C PRO A 11 -10.18 8.81 1.61
N LEU A 12 -9.24 9.74 1.69
CA LEU A 12 -9.39 10.94 2.52
C LEU A 12 -10.22 11.99 1.78
N PRO A 13 -11.13 12.71 2.46
CA PRO A 13 -11.97 13.75 1.87
C PRO A 13 -11.20 15.07 1.68
N VAL A 14 -10.04 14.99 1.03
CA VAL A 14 -9.18 16.15 0.73
C VAL A 14 -9.26 16.42 -0.76
N ALA A 15 -9.71 17.62 -1.12
CA ALA A 15 -9.76 18.05 -2.51
C ALA A 15 -8.34 18.35 -3.02
N LEU A 16 -7.76 17.41 -3.77
CA LEU A 16 -6.53 17.61 -4.51
C LEU A 16 -6.90 17.57 -5.99
N ASN A 17 -6.66 18.63 -6.75
CA ASN A 17 -6.91 18.63 -8.19
C ASN A 17 -5.56 18.58 -8.92
N PRO A 18 -5.24 17.51 -9.67
CA PRO A 18 -6.08 16.35 -10.03
C PRO A 18 -5.91 15.09 -9.12
N GLY A 19 -5.22 15.18 -7.98
CA GLY A 19 -4.83 14.01 -7.18
C GLY A 19 -5.87 13.42 -6.21
N ARG A 20 -5.55 12.26 -5.63
CA ARG A 20 -6.30 11.67 -4.50
C ARG A 20 -5.34 11.28 -3.39
N LEU A 21 -5.75 11.44 -2.14
CA LEU A 21 -5.04 10.97 -0.96
C LEU A 21 -5.85 9.87 -0.27
N ASP A 22 -5.19 8.82 0.18
CA ASP A 22 -5.79 7.78 1.01
C ASP A 22 -4.82 7.29 2.08
N VAL A 23 -5.39 6.67 3.11
CA VAL A 23 -4.64 6.01 4.18
C VAL A 23 -5.02 4.55 4.21
N GLY A 24 -4.07 3.71 4.59
CA GLY A 24 -4.27 2.28 4.60
C GLY A 24 -3.76 1.61 5.85
N LEU A 25 -4.41 0.51 6.19
CA LEU A 25 -3.90 -0.49 7.11
C LEU A 25 -3.86 -1.82 6.38
N GLY A 26 -2.76 -2.53 6.53
CA GLY A 26 -2.48 -3.73 5.80
C GLY A 26 -1.82 -4.80 6.64
N PHE A 27 -1.81 -5.99 6.09
CA PHE A 27 -1.14 -7.15 6.64
C PHE A 27 -0.37 -7.83 5.52
N ARG A 28 0.86 -8.27 5.82
CA ARG A 28 1.67 -9.06 4.91
C ARG A 28 2.13 -10.33 5.61
N GLY A 29 1.75 -11.48 5.06
CA GLY A 29 2.27 -12.79 5.45
C GLY A 29 3.35 -13.25 4.49
N ILE A 30 4.48 -13.71 5.03
CA ILE A 30 5.52 -14.41 4.29
C ILE A 30 5.41 -15.90 4.65
N LEU A 31 5.04 -16.72 3.68
CA LEU A 31 5.08 -18.17 3.80
C LEU A 31 6.40 -18.70 3.25
N ALA A 32 7.24 -19.22 4.14
CA ALA A 32 8.46 -19.95 3.82
C ALA A 32 8.32 -21.42 4.25
N SER A 33 9.15 -22.31 3.69
CA SER A 33 9.12 -23.75 4.01
C SER A 33 9.39 -24.06 5.49
N ASN A 34 10.00 -23.12 6.22
CA ASN A 34 10.48 -23.32 7.59
C ASN A 34 9.71 -22.44 8.61
N GLY A 35 8.60 -21.81 8.21
CA GLY A 35 7.79 -20.97 9.09
C GLY A 35 6.96 -19.91 8.36
N SER A 36 6.00 -19.33 9.09
CA SER A 36 5.21 -18.18 8.66
C SER A 36 5.61 -16.96 9.45
N ASP A 37 5.80 -15.83 8.77
CA ASP A 37 6.09 -14.54 9.38
C ASP A 37 5.05 -13.51 8.94
N PHE A 38 4.75 -12.56 9.81
CA PHE A 38 3.64 -11.62 9.65
C PHE A 38 4.06 -10.20 9.99
N ALA A 39 3.67 -9.26 9.16
CA ALA A 39 3.90 -7.83 9.37
C ALA A 39 2.58 -7.06 9.28
N LEU A 40 2.36 -6.15 10.23
CA LEU A 40 1.34 -5.12 10.13
C LEU A 40 1.88 -3.94 9.33
N ARG A 41 1.06 -3.29 8.52
CA ARG A 41 1.48 -2.22 7.62
C ARG A 41 0.56 -1.02 7.76
N VAL A 42 1.15 0.15 7.79
CA VAL A 42 0.44 1.43 7.66
C VAL A 42 0.88 2.06 6.34
N LEU A 43 -0.08 2.60 5.59
CA LEU A 43 0.15 3.14 4.27
C LEU A 43 -0.43 4.55 4.17
N LEU A 44 0.25 5.42 3.44
CA LEU A 44 -0.27 6.72 3.01
C LEU A 44 -0.06 6.79 1.50
N GLY A 45 -1.14 6.89 0.73
CA GLY A 45 -1.09 6.87 -0.73
C GLY A 45 -1.48 8.21 -1.32
N TYR A 46 -0.62 8.77 -2.16
CA TYR A 46 -0.98 9.84 -3.08
C TYR A 46 -1.06 9.29 -4.50
N GLU A 47 -2.18 9.59 -5.16
CA GLU A 47 -2.46 9.12 -6.51
C GLU A 47 -2.68 10.28 -7.46
N LEU A 48 -2.04 10.22 -8.62
CA LEU A 48 -2.19 11.15 -9.72
C LEU A 48 -2.83 10.42 -10.90
N PRO A 49 -4.09 10.71 -11.27
CA PRO A 49 -4.70 10.12 -12.46
C PRO A 49 -3.97 10.61 -13.71
N LEU A 50 -3.65 9.67 -14.61
CA LEU A 50 -3.05 9.97 -15.89
C LEU A 50 -4.11 9.98 -17.00
N GLN A 51 -4.85 8.88 -17.14
CA GLN A 51 -5.82 8.70 -18.22
C GLN A 51 -6.83 7.60 -17.87
N SER A 52 -8.13 7.90 -17.94
CA SER A 52 -9.23 6.98 -17.59
C SER A 52 -9.00 6.28 -16.25
N ASP A 53 -8.59 5.01 -16.27
CA ASP A 53 -8.41 4.14 -15.10
C ASP A 53 -6.94 3.93 -14.73
N LEU A 54 -6.02 4.57 -15.47
CA LEU A 54 -4.60 4.57 -15.21
C LEU A 54 -4.22 5.77 -14.34
N ALA A 55 -3.51 5.49 -13.26
CA ALA A 55 -2.93 6.49 -12.38
C ALA A 55 -1.49 6.12 -12.02
N VAL A 56 -0.71 7.11 -11.58
CA VAL A 56 0.57 6.87 -10.89
C VAL A 56 0.35 7.08 -9.41
N ARG A 57 0.92 6.20 -8.60
CA ARG A 57 0.80 6.26 -7.15
C ARG A 57 2.16 6.29 -6.48
N VAL A 58 2.26 7.15 -5.48
CA VAL A 58 3.34 7.22 -4.51
C VAL A 58 2.78 6.79 -3.17
N GLU A 59 3.32 5.72 -2.58
CA GLU A 59 2.80 5.14 -1.36
C GLU A 59 3.93 4.80 -0.39
N PRO A 60 4.32 5.74 0.50
CA PRO A 60 5.11 5.42 1.68
C PRO A 60 4.38 4.43 2.58
N THR A 61 5.14 3.47 3.09
CA THR A 61 4.66 2.40 3.97
C THR A 61 5.53 2.28 5.20
N LEU A 62 4.91 1.96 6.33
CA LEU A 62 5.60 1.59 7.56
C LEU A 62 5.13 0.21 7.98
N GLU A 63 6.05 -0.76 8.02
CA GLU A 63 5.75 -2.14 8.36
C GLU A 63 6.32 -2.48 9.74
N PHE A 64 5.53 -3.17 10.56
CA PHE A 64 5.88 -3.61 11.90
C PHE A 64 5.91 -5.13 11.93
N GLN A 65 7.08 -5.69 12.24
CA GLN A 65 7.32 -7.12 12.31
C GLN A 65 8.03 -7.43 13.63
N GLY A 66 7.26 -7.90 14.61
CA GLY A 66 7.76 -8.01 15.99
C GLY A 66 8.17 -6.65 16.56
N SER A 67 9.44 -6.50 16.94
CA SER A 67 10.01 -5.25 17.46
C SER A 67 10.69 -4.38 16.40
N VAL A 68 10.69 -4.81 15.14
CA VAL A 68 11.33 -4.08 14.04
C VAL A 68 10.28 -3.30 13.25
N ALA A 69 10.59 -2.03 12.98
CA ALA A 69 9.83 -1.19 12.07
C ALA A 69 10.65 -0.95 10.80
N VAL A 70 10.04 -1.17 9.63
CA VAL A 70 10.67 -1.02 8.32
C VAL A 70 9.90 0.01 7.51
N PHE A 71 10.59 1.08 7.11
CA PHE A 71 10.06 2.06 6.18
C PHE A 71 10.24 1.57 4.73
N GLY A 72 9.22 1.77 3.91
CA GLY A 72 9.22 1.45 2.49
C GLY A 72 8.55 2.53 1.65
N LEU A 73 8.79 2.48 0.34
CA LEU A 73 8.15 3.36 -0.62
C LEU A 73 7.76 2.54 -1.85
N ASN A 74 6.47 2.46 -2.12
CA ASN A 74 5.93 1.86 -3.32
C ASN A 74 5.70 2.97 -4.36
N LEU A 75 6.32 2.83 -5.53
CA LEU A 75 6.14 3.71 -6.68
C LEU A 75 5.70 2.87 -7.86
N GLY A 76 4.61 3.26 -8.52
CA GLY A 76 4.22 2.57 -9.74
C GLY A 76 2.90 3.00 -10.33
N PRO A 77 2.60 2.50 -11.54
CA PRO A 77 1.29 2.64 -12.13
C PRO A 77 0.26 1.81 -11.37
N ARG A 78 -0.96 2.32 -11.26
CA ARG A 78 -2.14 1.56 -10.84
C ARG A 78 -3.20 1.61 -11.93
N VAL A 79 -3.84 0.47 -12.13
CA VAL A 79 -4.98 0.30 -13.04
C VAL A 79 -6.18 -0.11 -12.21
N TYR A 80 -7.24 0.68 -12.28
CA TYR A 80 -8.50 0.36 -11.64
C TYR A 80 -9.36 -0.48 -12.56
N LEU A 81 -9.76 -1.66 -12.09
CA LEU A 81 -10.77 -2.46 -12.78
C LEU A 81 -12.14 -1.90 -12.38
N ARG A 82 -12.92 -1.45 -13.36
CA ARG A 82 -14.32 -1.04 -13.17
C ARG A 82 -15.25 -2.25 -13.23
#